data_AF-A0A0J1DPG4-F1
#
_entry.id   AF-A0A0J1DPG4-F1
#
_cell.length_a   1.000
_cell.length_b   1.000
_cell.length_c   1.000
_cell.angle_alpha   90.00
_cell.angle_beta   90.00
_cell.angle_gamma   90.00
#
_symmetry.space_group_name_H-M   'P 1'
#
loop_
_entity.id
_entity.type
_entity.pdbx_description
1 polymer ?
#
loop_
_entity_poly.entity_id
_entity_poly.type
_entity_poly.pdbx_seq_one_letter_code
_entity_poly.pdbx_strand_id
1 'polypeptide(L)'
;MKKYFSFLLVAVLVLGLFATSVFAADLKVGKVEWAAHGTKCFTVAFVVLDGDTIIRAFIDEYQFLPKAEAVGVPNSDVENGFAADFANPERVLASKRLNNDYYSNNMAKAGSTVTILDNFIAIEKFAEGMTIAELEGVLASYSATELVDTVTGATLVDTQGYLTAILEAAKAAQ
;
A
#
# COMPACT_ATOMS: atom_id res chain seq x y z
N MET A 1 -48.36 -35.70 14.05
CA MET A 1 -47.61 -35.19 12.87
C MET A 1 -47.49 -33.67 12.85
N LYS A 2 -48.59 -32.89 12.85
CA LYS A 2 -48.54 -31.40 12.82
C LYS A 2 -47.68 -30.74 13.93
N LYS A 3 -47.75 -31.22 15.18
CA LYS A 3 -46.97 -30.67 16.31
C LYS A 3 -45.45 -30.89 16.19
N TYR A 4 -45.04 -32.02 15.61
CA TYR A 4 -43.62 -32.33 15.36
C TYR A 4 -43.06 -31.50 14.20
N PHE A 5 -43.89 -31.24 13.19
CA PHE A 5 -43.53 -30.39 12.05
C PHE A 5 -43.33 -28.91 12.48
N SER A 6 -44.18 -28.41 13.39
CA SER A 6 -44.03 -27.07 13.95
C SER A 6 -42.78 -26.93 14.83
N PHE A 7 -42.43 -27.96 15.61
CA PHE A 7 -41.20 -27.96 16.41
C PHE A 7 -39.93 -27.99 15.55
N LEU A 8 -39.94 -28.79 14.47
CA LEU A 8 -38.83 -28.87 13.52
C LEU A 8 -38.64 -27.54 12.77
N LEU A 9 -39.73 -26.89 12.36
CA LEU A 9 -39.70 -25.60 11.67
C LEU A 9 -39.17 -24.49 12.58
N VAL A 10 -39.57 -24.47 13.85
CA VAL A 10 -39.07 -23.49 14.83
C VAL A 10 -37.60 -23.73 15.14
N ALA A 11 -37.15 -24.98 15.26
CA ALA A 11 -35.73 -25.28 15.45
C ALA A 11 -34.87 -24.85 14.25
N VAL A 12 -35.33 -25.08 13.02
CA VAL A 12 -34.63 -24.65 11.79
C VAL A 12 -34.59 -23.12 11.66
N LEU A 13 -35.67 -22.41 12.01
CA LEU A 13 -35.70 -20.96 12.02
C LEU A 13 -34.76 -20.37 13.09
N VAL A 14 -34.75 -20.95 14.29
CA VAL A 14 -33.88 -20.50 15.38
C VAL A 14 -32.40 -20.78 15.07
N LEU A 15 -32.05 -21.96 14.52
CA LEU A 15 -30.69 -22.23 14.05
C LEU A 15 -30.28 -21.34 12.86
N GLY A 16 -31.20 -21.04 11.94
CA GLY A 16 -30.95 -20.12 10.83
C GLY A 16 -30.74 -18.67 11.26
N LEU A 17 -31.36 -18.25 12.36
CA LEU A 17 -31.19 -16.92 12.97
C LEU A 17 -29.86 -16.77 13.74
N PHE A 18 -29.30 -17.86 14.28
CA PHE A 18 -27.97 -17.83 14.90
C PHE A 18 -26.81 -17.99 13.89
N ALA A 19 -27.05 -18.64 12.76
CA ALA A 19 -26.04 -18.86 11.72
C ALA A 19 -25.70 -17.62 10.88
N THR A 20 -26.49 -16.54 10.95
CA THR A 20 -26.35 -15.36 10.08
C THR A 20 -25.67 -14.16 10.76
N SER A 21 -25.24 -14.28 12.02
CA SER A 21 -24.78 -13.12 12.81
C SER A 21 -23.26 -13.03 13.05
N VAL A 22 -22.42 -13.97 12.61
CA VAL A 22 -20.96 -13.86 12.81
C VAL A 22 -20.23 -14.49 11.63
N PHE A 23 -19.77 -13.68 10.67
CA PHE A 23 -18.46 -13.80 10.03
C PHE A 23 -18.15 -12.44 9.37
N ALA A 24 -17.97 -11.40 10.19
CA ALA A 24 -17.14 -10.29 9.71
C ALA A 24 -15.71 -10.87 9.64
N ALA A 25 -15.06 -10.76 8.48
CA ALA A 25 -13.66 -11.16 8.34
C ALA A 25 -12.82 -10.37 9.35
N ASP A 26 -11.94 -11.05 10.08
CA ASP A 26 -11.00 -10.41 11.00
C ASP A 26 -9.86 -9.81 10.18
N LEU A 27 -10.07 -8.57 9.72
CA LEU A 27 -9.12 -7.88 8.88
C LEU A 27 -8.01 -7.27 9.73
N LYS A 28 -6.77 -7.66 9.44
CA LYS A 28 -5.59 -7.08 10.10
C LYS A 28 -4.96 -6.02 9.22
N VAL A 29 -4.37 -5.00 9.84
CA VAL A 29 -3.73 -3.89 9.13
C VAL A 29 -2.32 -3.73 9.64
N GLY A 30 -1.36 -3.69 8.71
CA GLY A 30 0.03 -3.39 8.99
C GLY A 30 0.49 -2.14 8.28
N LYS A 31 1.46 -1.45 8.89
CA LYS A 31 2.10 -0.26 8.34
C LYS A 31 3.60 -0.34 8.60
N VAL A 32 4.41 -0.02 7.59
CA VAL A 32 5.84 0.26 7.78
C VAL A 32 6.25 1.55 7.07
N GLU A 33 7.34 2.13 7.58
CA GLU A 33 8.17 3.08 6.85
C GLU A 33 9.39 2.32 6.33
N TRP A 34 9.73 2.49 5.05
CA TRP A 34 10.75 1.68 4.37
C TRP A 34 11.60 2.51 3.42
N ALA A 35 12.84 2.11 3.19
CA ALA A 35 13.74 2.73 2.23
C ALA A 35 13.69 1.98 0.88
N ALA A 36 12.56 2.04 0.18
CA ALA A 36 12.41 1.34 -1.10
C ALA A 36 13.25 1.97 -2.22
N HIS A 37 13.45 3.28 -2.17
CA HIS A 37 14.09 4.06 -3.24
C HIS A 37 15.22 4.96 -2.72
N GLY A 38 16.44 4.42 -2.67
CA GLY A 38 17.62 5.19 -2.28
C GLY A 38 17.50 5.85 -0.89
N THR A 39 18.07 7.05 -0.74
CA THR A 39 18.22 7.74 0.57
C THR A 39 17.64 9.16 0.61
N LYS A 40 16.96 9.59 -0.47
CA LYS A 40 16.41 10.95 -0.59
C LYS A 40 14.92 11.02 -0.25
N CYS A 41 14.33 9.89 0.05
CA CYS A 41 12.91 9.70 0.31
C CYS A 41 12.71 8.47 1.21
N PHE A 42 11.48 8.27 1.66
CA PHE A 42 11.07 7.05 2.34
C PHE A 42 9.65 6.69 1.90
N THR A 43 9.40 5.40 1.81
CA THR A 43 8.11 4.82 1.49
C THR A 43 7.32 4.61 2.77
N VAL A 44 6.03 4.89 2.72
CA VAL A 44 5.05 4.41 3.69
C VAL A 44 4.24 3.33 2.99
N ALA A 45 4.26 2.12 3.52
CA ALA A 45 3.47 1.00 3.03
C ALA A 45 2.41 0.61 4.06
N PHE A 46 1.19 0.39 3.59
CA PHE A 46 0.07 -0.15 4.35
C PHE A 46 -0.44 -1.41 3.66
N VAL A 47 -0.77 -2.43 4.46
CA VAL A 47 -1.36 -3.67 3.97
C VAL A 47 -2.57 -4.03 4.83
N VAL A 48 -3.63 -4.52 4.18
CA VAL A 48 -4.76 -5.17 4.84
C VAL A 48 -4.72 -6.66 4.52
N LEU A 49 -4.77 -7.48 5.56
CA LEU A 49 -4.83 -8.93 5.47
C LEU A 49 -6.23 -9.47 5.79
N ASP A 50 -6.63 -10.50 5.06
CA ASP A 50 -7.66 -11.46 5.47
C ASP A 50 -6.99 -12.82 5.64
N GLY A 51 -6.84 -13.28 6.88
CA GLY A 51 -5.91 -14.37 7.20
C GLY A 51 -4.47 -13.98 6.85
N ASP A 52 -3.84 -14.74 5.94
CA ASP A 52 -2.49 -14.46 5.41
C ASP A 52 -2.50 -13.85 4.00
N THR A 53 -3.69 -13.58 3.43
CA THR A 53 -3.84 -13.02 2.09
C THR A 53 -3.86 -11.51 2.13
N ILE A 54 -3.04 -10.88 1.29
CA ILE A 54 -3.02 -9.44 1.06
C ILE A 54 -4.26 -9.08 0.26
N ILE A 55 -5.29 -8.53 0.91
CA ILE A 55 -6.51 -8.11 0.21
C ILE A 55 -6.42 -6.68 -0.30
N ARG A 56 -5.53 -5.86 0.30
CA ARG A 56 -5.21 -4.50 -0.14
C ARG A 56 -3.77 -4.14 0.18
N ALA A 57 -3.12 -3.47 -0.76
CA ALA A 57 -1.84 -2.81 -0.54
C ALA A 57 -1.95 -1.31 -0.87
N PHE A 58 -1.20 -0.49 -0.15
CA PHE A 58 -1.03 0.92 -0.45
C PHE A 58 0.41 1.32 -0.14
N ILE A 59 1.08 1.96 -1.08
CA ILE A 59 2.40 2.55 -0.94
C ILE A 59 2.34 4.01 -1.36
N ASP A 60 2.94 4.88 -0.57
CA ASP A 60 3.25 6.25 -0.97
C ASP A 60 4.69 6.54 -0.61
N GLU A 61 5.30 7.51 -1.28
CA GLU A 61 6.66 7.88 -1.00
C GLU A 61 6.75 9.36 -0.71
N TYR A 62 7.44 9.68 0.39
CA TYR A 62 7.61 11.02 0.87
C TYR A 62 9.03 11.50 0.60
N GLN A 63 9.12 12.67 -0.01
CA GLN A 63 10.37 13.30 -0.37
C GLN A 63 10.26 14.80 -0.11
N PHE A 64 11.36 15.45 0.28
CA PHE A 64 11.40 16.91 0.24
C PHE A 64 11.32 17.38 -1.22
N LEU A 65 10.33 18.18 -1.60
CA LEU A 65 10.12 18.76 -2.94
C LEU A 65 10.12 20.30 -2.87
N PRO A 66 10.26 21.04 -4.00
CA PRO A 66 10.22 22.50 -3.97
C PRO A 66 8.89 23.03 -3.45
N LYS A 67 8.93 23.92 -2.46
CA LYS A 67 7.73 24.54 -1.84
C LYS A 67 6.84 25.25 -2.88
N ALA A 68 7.45 25.84 -3.90
CA ALA A 68 6.74 26.58 -4.94
C ALA A 68 5.98 25.68 -5.94
N GLU A 69 6.28 24.39 -5.99
CA GLU A 69 5.78 23.48 -7.04
C GLU A 69 5.04 22.26 -6.46
N ALA A 70 5.14 22.01 -5.15
CA ALA A 70 4.57 20.85 -4.50
C ALA A 70 3.71 21.22 -3.29
N VAL A 71 2.65 20.44 -3.10
CA VAL A 71 1.83 20.43 -1.90
C VAL A 71 2.53 19.60 -0.84
N GLY A 72 2.97 20.25 0.24
CA GLY A 72 3.55 19.59 1.40
C GLY A 72 2.53 18.79 2.21
N VAL A 73 3.02 17.92 3.10
CA VAL A 73 2.20 17.32 4.15
C VAL A 73 1.63 18.40 5.08
N PRO A 74 0.56 18.12 5.84
CA PRO A 74 0.03 19.08 6.80
C PRO A 74 1.12 19.69 7.69
N ASN A 75 1.07 21.01 7.86
CA ASN A 75 2.04 21.82 8.61
C ASN A 75 3.44 21.95 7.99
N SER A 76 3.70 21.35 6.82
CA SER A 76 5.01 21.42 6.14
C SER A 76 5.39 22.82 5.64
N ASP A 77 4.51 23.80 5.74
CA ASP A 77 4.70 25.20 5.36
C ASP A 77 4.63 26.17 6.57
N VAL A 78 4.38 25.65 7.77
CA VAL A 78 4.24 26.44 9.00
C VAL A 78 5.62 26.75 9.58
N GLU A 79 6.13 27.95 9.26
CA GLU A 79 7.51 28.39 9.55
C GLU A 79 7.87 28.41 11.04
N ASN A 80 6.90 28.68 11.92
CA ASN A 80 7.06 28.63 13.38
C ASN A 80 6.55 27.30 13.97
N GLY A 81 6.44 26.25 13.16
CA GLY A 81 5.92 24.94 13.52
C GLY A 81 6.75 23.82 12.87
N PHE A 82 6.08 22.82 12.29
CA PHE A 82 6.76 21.64 11.73
C PHE A 82 7.83 21.96 10.68
N ALA A 83 7.67 23.05 9.92
CA ALA A 83 8.67 23.46 8.92
C ALA A 83 9.93 24.12 9.54
N ALA A 84 9.90 24.51 10.82
CA ALA A 84 11.04 25.14 11.49
C ALA A 84 12.27 24.21 11.57
N ASP A 85 12.05 22.90 11.56
CA ASP A 85 13.11 21.88 11.64
C ASP A 85 13.65 21.48 10.26
N PHE A 86 13.14 22.07 9.17
CA PHE A 86 13.63 21.75 7.83
C PHE A 86 14.93 22.49 7.53
N ALA A 87 15.95 21.73 7.13
CA ALA A 87 17.26 22.28 6.78
C ALA A 87 17.23 23.28 5.60
N ASN A 88 16.22 23.18 4.72
CA ASN A 88 16.03 24.10 3.61
C ASN A 88 14.58 24.63 3.61
N PRO A 89 14.36 25.94 3.85
CA PRO A 89 13.01 26.52 3.93
C PRO A 89 12.27 26.56 2.59
N GLU A 90 12.98 26.40 1.46
CA GLU A 90 12.39 26.33 0.11
C GLU A 90 11.91 24.91 -0.24
N ARG A 91 11.94 23.99 0.73
CA ARG A 91 11.53 22.59 0.56
C ARG A 91 10.41 22.26 1.53
N VAL A 92 9.48 21.43 1.05
CA VAL A 92 8.39 20.85 1.85
C VAL A 92 8.50 19.34 1.79
N LEU A 93 8.24 18.65 2.90
CA LEU A 93 8.08 17.20 2.89
C LEU A 93 6.75 16.90 2.19
N ALA A 94 6.78 16.12 1.12
CA ALA A 94 5.63 15.95 0.24
C ALA A 94 5.45 14.50 -0.20
N SER A 95 4.19 14.08 -0.27
CA SER A 95 3.76 12.81 -0.86
C SER A 95 3.94 12.85 -2.38
N LYS A 96 4.53 11.80 -2.96
CA LYS A 96 4.61 11.65 -4.42
C LYS A 96 3.27 11.31 -5.03
N ARG A 97 2.38 10.59 -4.32
CA ARG A 97 1.00 10.36 -4.79
C ARG A 97 0.21 11.66 -4.88
N LEU A 98 0.25 12.48 -3.84
CA LEU A 98 -0.46 13.76 -3.83
C LEU A 98 0.10 14.71 -4.90
N ASN A 99 1.40 14.65 -5.13
CA ASN A 99 2.11 15.46 -6.13
C ASN A 99 2.40 14.67 -7.42
N ASN A 100 1.46 13.80 -7.83
CA ASN A 100 1.65 12.90 -8.97
C ASN A 100 2.07 13.63 -10.24
N ASP A 101 1.40 14.73 -10.59
CA ASP A 101 1.67 15.45 -11.84
C ASP A 101 3.07 16.05 -11.83
N TYR A 102 3.44 16.74 -10.75
CA TYR A 102 4.77 17.31 -10.58
C TYR A 102 5.86 16.24 -10.67
N TYR A 103 5.72 15.15 -9.91
CA TYR A 103 6.74 14.13 -9.86
C TYR A 103 6.83 13.32 -11.16
N SER A 104 5.68 13.00 -11.78
CA SER A 104 5.62 12.33 -13.08
C SER A 104 6.24 13.16 -14.20
N ASN A 105 6.08 14.49 -14.18
CA ASN A 105 6.78 15.37 -15.11
C ASN A 105 8.31 15.29 -14.96
N ASN A 106 8.81 15.10 -13.74
CA ASN A 106 10.25 14.88 -13.52
C ASN A 106 10.69 13.49 -13.97
N MET A 107 9.88 12.46 -13.75
CA MET A 107 10.14 11.11 -14.27
C MET A 107 10.13 11.05 -15.80
N ALA A 108 9.23 11.79 -16.46
CA ALA A 108 9.14 11.85 -17.91
C ALA A 108 10.42 12.46 -18.52
N LYS A 109 11.02 13.47 -17.87
CA LYS A 109 12.34 14.01 -18.27
C LYS A 109 13.46 12.97 -18.17
N ALA A 110 13.29 11.96 -17.30
CA ALA A 110 14.17 10.81 -17.18
C ALA A 110 13.76 9.61 -18.07
N GLY A 111 12.73 9.78 -18.92
CA GLY A 111 12.29 8.79 -19.89
C GLY A 111 11.13 7.88 -19.45
N SER A 112 10.52 8.10 -18.27
CA SER A 112 9.34 7.32 -17.88
C SER A 112 8.13 7.68 -18.74
N THR A 113 7.39 6.66 -19.18
CA THR A 113 6.10 6.79 -19.88
C THR A 113 4.91 6.53 -18.96
N VAL A 114 5.16 6.13 -17.71
CA VAL A 114 4.15 5.80 -16.70
C VAL A 114 4.25 6.81 -15.54
N THR A 115 3.10 7.26 -15.05
CA THR A 115 3.04 8.20 -13.91
C THR A 115 3.50 7.52 -12.62
N ILE A 116 3.93 8.29 -11.61
CA ILE A 116 4.32 7.71 -10.32
C ILE A 116 3.13 7.00 -9.64
N LEU A 117 1.93 7.56 -9.78
CA LEU A 117 0.72 6.96 -9.23
C LEU A 117 0.38 5.63 -9.90
N ASP A 118 0.43 5.57 -11.23
CA ASP A 118 0.11 4.34 -11.97
C ASP A 118 1.15 3.24 -11.68
N ASN A 119 2.42 3.61 -11.54
CA ASN A 119 3.47 2.71 -11.09
C ASN A 119 3.16 2.10 -9.72
N PHE A 120 2.84 2.94 -8.74
CA PHE A 120 2.51 2.46 -7.39
C PHE A 120 1.26 1.56 -7.39
N ILE A 121 0.21 1.93 -8.14
CA ILE A 121 -1.00 1.11 -8.27
C ILE A 121 -0.70 -0.25 -8.91
N ALA A 122 0.16 -0.30 -9.93
CA ALA A 122 0.55 -1.57 -10.55
C ALA A 122 1.28 -2.48 -9.58
N ILE A 123 2.21 -1.93 -8.78
CA ILE A 123 2.96 -2.67 -7.76
C ILE A 123 2.03 -3.16 -6.64
N GLU A 124 1.11 -2.32 -6.17
CA GLU A 124 0.10 -2.69 -5.17
C GLU A 124 -0.75 -3.86 -5.65
N LYS A 125 -1.33 -3.73 -6.86
CA LYS A 125 -2.19 -4.75 -7.46
C LYS A 125 -1.48 -6.06 -7.73
N PHE A 126 -0.17 -6.02 -7.99
CA PHE A 126 0.62 -7.23 -8.16
C PHE A 126 0.70 -8.05 -6.87
N ALA A 127 0.80 -7.39 -5.71
CA ALA A 127 0.81 -8.07 -4.41
C ALA A 127 -0.59 -8.47 -3.92
N GLU A 128 -1.64 -7.74 -4.31
CA GLU A 128 -3.02 -8.06 -3.95
C GLU A 128 -3.43 -9.45 -4.44
N GLY A 129 -4.04 -10.24 -3.55
CA GLY A 129 -4.44 -11.63 -3.79
C GLY A 129 -3.38 -12.67 -3.45
N MET A 130 -2.11 -12.27 -3.30
CA MET A 130 -1.05 -13.17 -2.82
C MET A 130 -1.13 -13.34 -1.30
N THR A 131 -0.69 -14.49 -0.83
CA THR A 131 -0.30 -14.70 0.56
C THR A 131 1.06 -14.08 0.84
N ILE A 132 1.37 -13.84 2.12
CA ILE A 132 2.70 -13.38 2.57
C ILE A 132 3.81 -14.30 2.03
N ALA A 133 3.61 -15.62 2.11
CA ALA A 133 4.59 -16.60 1.66
C ALA A 133 4.78 -16.60 0.13
N GLU A 134 3.73 -16.35 -0.65
CA GLU A 134 3.82 -16.23 -2.10
C GLU A 134 4.60 -14.97 -2.51
N LEU A 135 4.31 -13.83 -1.88
CA LEU A 135 5.05 -12.58 -2.14
C LEU A 135 6.53 -12.71 -1.75
N GLU A 136 6.83 -13.34 -0.61
CA GLU A 136 8.20 -13.66 -0.21
C GLU A 136 8.90 -14.59 -1.22
N GLY A 137 8.18 -15.60 -1.72
CA GLY A 137 8.65 -16.49 -2.77
C GLY A 137 8.97 -15.77 -4.08
N VAL A 138 8.14 -14.81 -4.49
CA VAL A 138 8.39 -13.95 -5.65
C VAL A 138 9.66 -13.13 -5.46
N LEU A 139 9.80 -12.45 -4.32
CA LEU A 139 10.97 -11.62 -4.00
C LEU A 139 12.28 -12.43 -3.92
N ALA A 140 12.21 -13.72 -3.56
CA ALA A 140 13.35 -14.62 -3.54
C ALA A 140 13.70 -15.22 -4.92
N SER A 141 12.71 -15.32 -5.82
CA SER A 141 12.86 -16.02 -7.11
C SER A 141 13.31 -15.13 -8.26
N TYR A 142 13.04 -13.82 -8.17
CA TYR A 142 13.35 -12.86 -9.23
C TYR A 142 14.38 -11.83 -8.76
N SER A 143 15.31 -11.48 -9.65
CA SER A 143 16.19 -10.32 -9.45
C SER A 143 15.41 -9.01 -9.52
N ALA A 144 16.02 -7.91 -9.05
CA ALA A 144 15.41 -6.58 -9.10
C ALA A 144 14.97 -6.18 -10.52
N THR A 145 15.80 -6.47 -11.53
CA THR A 145 15.49 -6.17 -12.93
C THR A 145 14.33 -7.01 -13.46
N GLU A 146 14.32 -8.32 -13.18
CA GLU A 146 13.24 -9.22 -13.62
C GLU A 146 11.89 -8.88 -12.97
N LEU A 147 11.89 -8.35 -11.75
CA LEU A 147 10.68 -7.88 -11.10
C LEU A 147 10.05 -6.68 -11.84
N VAL A 148 10.84 -5.79 -12.45
CA VAL A 148 10.29 -4.70 -13.26
C VAL A 148 9.51 -5.27 -14.45
N ASP A 149 10.04 -6.28 -15.11
CA ASP A 149 9.38 -6.92 -16.26
C ASP A 149 8.17 -7.77 -15.84
N THR A 150 8.19 -8.32 -14.63
CA THR A 150 7.13 -9.18 -14.09
C THR A 150 5.90 -8.36 -13.64
N VAL A 151 6.12 -7.19 -13.04
CA VAL A 151 5.05 -6.30 -12.57
C VAL A 151 4.50 -5.47 -13.72
N THR A 152 3.53 -6.05 -14.44
CA THR A 152 2.92 -5.38 -15.59
C THR A 152 2.31 -4.02 -15.21
N GLY A 153 2.71 -2.98 -15.93
CA GLY A 153 2.24 -1.61 -15.72
C GLY A 153 3.13 -0.77 -14.79
N ALA A 154 4.15 -1.36 -14.18
CA ALA A 154 5.21 -0.64 -13.49
C ALA A 154 6.49 -0.57 -14.36
N THR A 155 7.22 0.52 -14.25
CA THR A 155 8.50 0.80 -14.91
C THR A 155 9.58 1.26 -13.92
N LEU A 156 9.28 1.28 -12.62
CA LEU A 156 10.24 1.69 -11.60
C LEU A 156 11.29 0.60 -11.39
N VAL A 157 12.56 0.97 -11.51
CA VAL A 157 13.69 0.08 -11.22
C VAL A 157 13.70 -0.39 -9.76
N ASP A 158 13.09 0.38 -8.85
CA ASP A 158 12.98 0.08 -7.43
C ASP A 158 11.79 -0.82 -7.08
N THR A 159 11.14 -1.47 -8.07
CA THR A 159 9.97 -2.35 -7.87
C THR A 159 10.18 -3.39 -6.76
N GLN A 160 11.37 -4.01 -6.69
CA GLN A 160 11.71 -4.94 -5.60
C GLN A 160 11.61 -4.28 -4.22
N GLY A 161 12.10 -3.05 -4.07
CA GLY A 161 12.06 -2.30 -2.83
C GLY A 161 10.64 -2.01 -2.36
N TYR A 162 9.75 -1.64 -3.28
CA TYR A 162 8.35 -1.38 -2.98
C TYR A 162 7.58 -2.66 -2.62
N LEU A 163 7.81 -3.76 -3.35
CA LEU A 163 7.24 -5.07 -3.00
C LEU A 163 7.76 -5.56 -1.64
N THR A 164 9.01 -5.27 -1.30
CA THR A 164 9.58 -5.56 0.02
C THR A 164 8.88 -4.73 1.10
N ALA A 165 8.65 -3.43 0.87
CA ALA A 165 7.89 -2.60 1.81
C ALA A 165 6.47 -3.14 2.05
N ILE A 166 5.79 -3.64 1.01
CA ILE A 166 4.48 -4.30 1.12
C ILE A 166 4.61 -5.59 1.94
N LEU A 167 5.61 -6.45 1.67
CA LEU A 167 5.83 -7.67 2.44
C LEU A 167 6.05 -7.39 3.92
N GLU A 168 6.87 -6.39 4.25
CA GLU A 168 7.16 -6.02 5.64
C GLU A 168 5.95 -5.39 6.33
N ALA A 169 5.12 -4.60 5.62
CA ALA A 169 3.82 -4.17 6.12
C ALA A 169 2.90 -5.36 6.41
N ALA A 170 2.86 -6.36 5.52
CA ALA A 170 2.05 -7.56 5.72
C ALA A 170 2.52 -8.36 6.95
N LYS A 171 3.83 -8.56 7.11
CA LYS A 171 4.42 -9.23 8.29
C LYS A 171 4.12 -8.47 9.59
N ALA A 172 4.13 -7.13 9.55
CA ALA A 172 3.78 -6.30 10.70
C ALA A 172 2.29 -6.36 11.09
N ALA A 173 1.42 -6.86 10.20
CA ALA A 173 0.00 -7.04 10.48
C ALA A 173 -0.33 -8.36 11.17
N GLN A 174 0.58 -9.35 11.19
CA GLN A 174 0.34 -10.68 11.76
C GLN A 174 0.26 -10.65 13.28
#